data_AF-A0A522G391-F1
#
_entry.id   AF-A0A522G391-F1
#
_cell.length_a   1.000
_cell.length_b   1.000
_cell.length_c   1.000
_cell.angle_alpha   90.00
_cell.angle_beta   90.00
_cell.angle_gamma   90.00
#
_symmetry.space_group_name_H-M   'P 1'
#
loop_
_entity.id
_entity.type
_entity.pdbx_description
1 polymer ?
#
loop_
_entity_poly.entity_id
_entity_poly.type
_entity_poly.pdbx_seq_one_letter_code
_entity_poly.pdbx_strand_id
1 'polypeptide(L)'
;MRPDIPPDKFAEWLKSLPPEKIREGNKQELKQAEEDWNKFRSFFKRGDCSICGKPLKSFSDKSPCLHWLLRPKGFKKKHFPLLCEKFTYFRIAAYVRWVASIDDLLKNINDIKQEHPGENLIDFTARYKHLTWSFSCCKADLEGHPNSHEGNFPHYHIRMNLDGKPFITYSNFHIPFHKDDLYDIELITKHPDLVKHGFSRGAGMESLLGTDEGLEAVIEHSIPTDNYEEAAFNVQTIVMAPEGETISGALIAEVQAEAKATGKTIASVLRDKLPNANIISTISPGPGVPEAKQRTGGRKKKNR
;
A
#
# COMPACT_ATOMS: atom_id res chain seq x y z
N MET A 1 15.55 13.56 -12.16
CA MET A 1 15.03 14.35 -13.30
C MET A 1 14.62 13.32 -14.34
N ARG A 2 13.36 13.31 -14.76
CA ARG A 2 12.90 12.29 -15.71
C ARG A 2 13.49 12.54 -17.08
N PRO A 3 13.72 11.48 -17.88
CA PRO A 3 14.25 11.66 -19.22
C PRO A 3 13.22 12.42 -20.07
N ASP A 4 13.70 13.38 -20.87
CA ASP A 4 12.88 14.18 -21.78
C ASP A 4 12.57 13.40 -23.08
N ILE A 5 12.07 12.17 -22.92
CA ILE A 5 11.65 11.29 -24.01
C ILE A 5 10.32 10.62 -23.66
N PRO A 6 9.44 10.34 -24.64
CA PRO A 6 8.16 9.65 -24.39
C PRO A 6 8.31 8.31 -23.65
N PRO A 7 7.29 7.88 -22.86
CA PRO A 7 7.31 6.61 -22.13
C PRO A 7 7.71 5.40 -22.99
N ASP A 8 7.14 5.27 -24.19
CA ASP A 8 7.44 4.16 -25.08
C ASP A 8 8.92 4.13 -25.53
N LYS A 9 9.51 5.30 -25.79
CA LYS A 9 10.95 5.39 -26.13
C LYS A 9 11.85 5.07 -24.95
N PHE A 10 11.44 5.44 -23.75
CA PHE A 10 12.17 5.05 -22.54
C PHE A 10 12.10 3.53 -22.31
N ALA A 11 10.94 2.91 -22.54
CA ALA A 11 10.80 1.46 -22.48
C ALA A 11 11.65 0.74 -23.54
N GLU A 12 11.72 1.24 -24.77
CA GLU A 12 12.62 0.74 -25.81
C GLU A 12 14.09 0.83 -25.39
N TRP A 13 14.50 1.99 -24.85
CA TRP A 13 15.85 2.17 -24.33
C TRP A 13 16.17 1.19 -23.20
N LEU A 14 15.27 1.00 -22.23
CA LEU A 14 15.44 0.03 -21.15
C LEU A 14 15.63 -1.40 -21.68
N LYS A 15 14.85 -1.81 -22.69
CA LYS A 15 14.98 -3.12 -23.34
C LYS A 15 16.31 -3.30 -24.08
N SER A 16 16.90 -2.21 -24.56
CA SER A 16 18.21 -2.24 -25.23
C SER A 16 19.39 -2.40 -24.26
N LEU A 17 19.16 -2.20 -22.94
CA LEU A 17 20.21 -2.31 -21.95
C LEU A 17 20.56 -3.78 -21.68
N PRO A 18 21.86 -4.09 -21.51
CA PRO A 18 22.28 -5.38 -20.99
C PRO A 18 21.71 -5.69 -19.58
N PRO A 19 21.43 -6.96 -19.24
CA PRO A 19 20.85 -7.34 -17.94
C PRO A 19 21.65 -6.88 -16.72
N GLU A 20 22.98 -6.81 -16.81
CA GLU A 20 23.83 -6.30 -15.73
C GLU A 20 23.65 -4.80 -15.48
N LYS A 21 23.39 -4.01 -16.54
CA LYS A 21 23.11 -2.58 -16.40
C LYS A 21 21.75 -2.34 -15.74
N ILE A 22 20.75 -3.15 -16.08
CA ILE A 22 19.43 -3.11 -15.43
C ILE A 22 19.57 -3.46 -13.95
N ARG A 23 20.29 -4.53 -13.62
CA ARG A 23 20.52 -4.93 -12.21
C ARG A 23 21.26 -3.86 -11.40
N GLU A 24 22.28 -3.24 -11.99
CA GLU A 24 23.02 -2.15 -11.34
C GLU A 24 22.13 -0.93 -11.09
N GLY A 25 21.30 -0.54 -12.07
CA GLY A 25 20.30 0.53 -11.91
C GLY A 25 19.33 0.23 -10.76
N ASN A 26 18.72 -0.97 -10.76
CA ASN A 26 17.80 -1.39 -9.70
C ASN A 26 18.48 -1.38 -8.32
N LYS A 27 19.74 -1.82 -8.23
CA LYS A 27 20.51 -1.81 -6.98
C LYS A 27 20.75 -0.39 -6.47
N GLN A 28 21.04 0.56 -7.36
CA GLN A 28 21.22 1.97 -7.00
C GLN A 28 19.91 2.59 -6.50
N GLU A 29 18.80 2.33 -7.17
CA GLU A 29 17.48 2.80 -6.74
C GLU A 29 17.08 2.23 -5.37
N LEU A 30 17.28 0.92 -5.16
CA LEU A 30 17.02 0.27 -3.87
C LEU A 30 17.87 0.87 -2.75
N LYS A 31 19.15 1.13 -3.01
CA LYS A 31 20.05 1.78 -2.05
C LYS A 31 19.57 3.18 -1.69
N GLN A 32 19.23 4.00 -2.69
CA GLN A 32 18.71 5.35 -2.46
C GLN A 32 17.40 5.33 -1.67
N ALA A 33 16.49 4.42 -2.00
CA ALA A 33 15.22 4.27 -1.28
C ALA A 33 15.42 3.91 0.20
N GLU A 34 16.39 3.05 0.51
CA GLU A 34 16.72 2.68 1.89
C GLU A 34 17.38 3.85 2.64
N GLU A 35 18.26 4.62 1.99
CA GLU A 35 18.85 5.84 2.57
C GLU A 35 17.77 6.90 2.88
N ASP A 36 16.86 7.13 1.94
CA ASP A 36 15.76 8.09 2.10
C ASP A 36 14.79 7.64 3.20
N TRP A 37 14.48 6.35 3.28
CA TRP A 37 13.70 5.79 4.37
C TRP A 37 14.37 5.99 5.73
N ASN A 38 15.66 5.67 5.83
CA ASN A 38 16.39 5.81 7.09
C ASN A 38 16.45 7.28 7.55
N LYS A 39 16.63 8.21 6.61
CA LYS A 39 16.53 9.65 6.88
C LYS A 39 15.12 10.03 7.34
N PHE A 40 14.08 9.60 6.64
CA PHE A 40 12.69 9.83 7.03
C PHE A 40 12.42 9.33 8.45
N ARG A 41 12.73 8.05 8.73
CA ARG A 41 12.51 7.42 10.03
C ARG A 41 13.23 8.14 11.16
N SER A 42 14.49 8.52 10.95
CA SER A 42 15.30 9.27 11.91
C SER A 42 14.69 10.63 12.29
N PHE A 43 14.27 11.41 11.30
CA PHE A 43 13.65 12.71 11.53
C PHE A 43 12.27 12.55 12.17
N PHE A 44 11.46 11.63 11.64
CA PHE A 44 10.10 11.41 12.10
C PHE A 44 10.05 11.00 13.58
N LYS A 45 10.94 10.11 14.02
CA LYS A 45 11.07 9.69 15.43
C LYS A 45 11.45 10.84 16.38
N ARG A 46 12.18 11.84 15.90
CA ARG A 46 12.54 13.05 16.67
C ARG A 46 11.47 14.14 16.62
N GLY A 47 10.38 13.92 15.89
CA GLY A 47 9.29 14.88 15.73
C GLY A 47 9.53 15.93 14.64
N ASP A 48 10.47 15.69 13.73
CA ASP A 48 10.84 16.58 12.63
C ASP A 48 10.47 16.02 11.25
N CYS A 49 10.24 16.91 10.29
CA CYS A 49 10.00 16.57 8.90
C CYS A 49 11.32 16.43 8.13
N SER A 50 11.60 15.25 7.55
CA SER A 50 12.80 15.02 6.73
C SER A 50 12.85 15.84 5.43
N ILE A 51 11.71 16.38 4.99
CA ILE A 51 11.58 17.15 3.73
C ILE A 51 11.92 18.62 3.95
N CYS A 52 11.41 19.24 5.02
CA CYS A 52 11.57 20.67 5.26
C CYS A 52 12.41 21.02 6.50
N GLY A 53 12.81 20.02 7.29
CA GLY A 53 13.59 20.20 8.54
C GLY A 53 12.81 20.84 9.70
N LYS A 54 11.54 21.19 9.50
CA LYS A 54 10.70 21.81 10.55
C LYS A 54 10.01 20.73 11.41
N PRO A 55 9.54 21.07 12.63
CA PRO A 55 8.76 20.15 13.45
C PRO A 55 7.51 19.65 12.72
N LEU A 56 7.15 18.37 12.90
CA LEU A 56 5.94 17.76 12.30
C LEU A 56 4.64 18.47 12.70
N LYS A 57 4.65 19.16 13.86
CA LYS A 57 3.52 19.96 14.36
C LYS A 57 3.42 21.36 13.75
N SER A 58 4.40 21.78 12.94
CA SER A 58 4.44 23.11 12.33
C SER A 58 3.55 23.22 11.09
N PHE A 59 3.06 24.42 10.80
CA PHE A 59 2.26 24.72 9.60
C PHE A 59 2.56 26.14 9.10
N SER A 60 2.64 26.33 7.78
CA SER A 60 2.83 27.63 7.13
C SER A 60 2.38 27.59 5.68
N ASP A 61 1.27 28.24 5.34
CA ASP A 61 0.75 28.32 3.96
C ASP A 61 1.78 28.75 2.91
N LYS A 62 2.74 29.62 3.28
CA LYS A 62 3.87 30.05 2.44
C LYS A 62 4.86 28.94 2.08
N SER A 63 4.86 27.82 2.81
CA SER A 63 5.80 26.72 2.59
C SER A 63 5.13 25.34 2.67
N PRO A 64 4.34 24.95 1.65
CA PRO A 64 3.69 23.64 1.57
C PRO A 64 4.65 22.47 1.75
N CYS A 65 4.26 21.51 2.58
CA CYS A 65 5.06 20.34 2.92
C CYS A 65 4.18 19.14 3.28
N LEU A 66 4.59 17.94 2.86
CA LEU A 66 3.81 16.71 3.04
C LEU A 66 3.50 16.37 4.50
N HIS A 67 4.28 16.87 5.48
CA HIS A 67 3.97 16.66 6.89
C HIS A 67 2.65 17.28 7.35
N TRP A 68 2.04 18.16 6.54
CA TRP A 68 0.69 18.67 6.80
C TRP A 68 -0.38 17.58 6.77
N LEU A 69 -0.10 16.45 6.11
CA LEU A 69 -0.97 15.27 6.14
C LEU A 69 -1.09 14.71 7.57
N LEU A 70 -0.14 14.99 8.48
CA LEU A 70 -0.23 14.66 9.91
C LEU A 70 -1.16 15.61 10.70
N ARG A 71 -1.84 16.51 10.02
CA ARG A 71 -2.79 17.48 10.59
C ARG A 71 -2.20 18.39 11.69
N PRO A 72 -1.07 19.10 11.45
CA PRO A 72 -0.59 20.11 12.38
C PRO A 72 -1.64 21.21 12.62
N LYS A 73 -1.58 21.87 13.79
CA LYS A 73 -2.50 22.96 14.13
C LYS A 73 -2.43 24.05 13.05
N GLY A 74 -3.59 24.50 12.58
CA GLY A 74 -3.68 25.51 11.51
C GLY A 74 -3.86 24.96 10.10
N PHE A 75 -3.46 23.71 9.82
CA PHE A 75 -3.83 23.06 8.56
C PHE A 75 -5.37 22.99 8.43
N LYS A 76 -5.92 23.23 7.26
CA LYS A 76 -7.38 23.21 7.00
C LYS A 76 -7.58 22.59 5.63
N LYS A 77 -8.76 22.03 5.37
CA LYS A 77 -9.09 21.43 4.07
C LYS A 77 -8.74 22.34 2.88
N LYS A 78 -9.01 23.65 2.99
CA LYS A 78 -8.69 24.64 1.94
C LYS A 78 -7.20 24.78 1.60
N HIS A 79 -6.29 24.30 2.46
CA HIS A 79 -4.84 24.34 2.22
C HIS A 79 -4.34 23.08 1.51
N PHE A 80 -5.16 22.03 1.39
CA PHE A 80 -4.78 20.78 0.76
C PHE A 80 -4.37 20.95 -0.72
N PRO A 81 -5.06 21.77 -1.54
CA PRO A 81 -4.62 22.03 -2.92
C PRO A 81 -3.18 22.54 -3.05
N LEU A 82 -2.68 23.32 -2.08
CA LEU A 82 -1.28 23.81 -2.08
C LEU A 82 -0.25 22.67 -1.96
N LEU A 83 -0.63 21.54 -1.34
CA LEU A 83 0.23 20.35 -1.31
C LEU A 83 0.26 19.68 -2.68
N CYS A 84 -0.92 19.53 -3.30
CA CYS A 84 -1.07 18.93 -4.61
C CYS A 84 -0.35 19.75 -5.66
N GLU A 85 -0.44 21.08 -5.69
CA GLU A 85 0.31 21.89 -6.65
C GLU A 85 1.83 21.64 -6.58
N LYS A 86 2.37 21.44 -5.38
CA LYS A 86 3.82 21.30 -5.14
C LYS A 86 4.35 19.88 -5.28
N PHE A 87 3.56 18.87 -4.94
CA PHE A 87 4.01 17.48 -4.87
C PHE A 87 3.16 16.61 -5.79
N THR A 88 3.84 15.77 -6.57
CA THR A 88 3.20 14.79 -7.44
C THR A 88 2.43 13.76 -6.63
N TYR A 89 1.44 13.10 -7.25
CA TYR A 89 0.70 11.99 -6.65
C TYR A 89 1.63 10.95 -6.03
N PHE A 90 2.63 10.47 -6.78
CA PHE A 90 3.53 9.43 -6.27
C PHE A 90 4.31 9.88 -5.03
N ARG A 91 4.69 11.16 -4.92
CA ARG A 91 5.35 11.70 -3.72
C ARG A 91 4.40 11.79 -2.53
N ILE A 92 3.16 12.20 -2.76
CA ILE A 92 2.13 12.25 -1.72
C ILE A 92 1.81 10.83 -1.22
N ALA A 93 1.59 9.89 -2.14
CA ALA A 93 1.30 8.50 -1.83
C ALA A 93 2.45 7.83 -1.07
N ALA A 94 3.70 8.01 -1.52
CA ALA A 94 4.88 7.49 -0.84
C ALA A 94 5.00 8.03 0.59
N TYR A 95 4.78 9.34 0.81
CA TYR A 95 4.83 9.92 2.15
C TYR A 95 3.76 9.33 3.08
N VAL A 96 2.51 9.23 2.62
CA VAL A 96 1.43 8.62 3.42
C VAL A 96 1.74 7.17 3.77
N ARG A 97 2.22 6.40 2.80
CA ARG A 97 2.61 5.01 3.00
C ARG A 97 3.75 4.88 4.00
N TRP A 98 4.79 5.69 3.89
CA TRP A 98 5.91 5.71 4.85
C TRP A 98 5.47 6.08 6.27
N VAL A 99 4.54 7.04 6.41
CA VAL A 99 3.94 7.38 7.69
C VAL A 99 3.16 6.19 8.27
N ALA A 100 2.37 5.50 7.46
CA ALA A 100 1.61 4.32 7.90
C ALA A 100 2.53 3.15 8.32
N SER A 101 3.68 3.02 7.65
CA SER A 101 4.64 1.93 7.86
C SER A 101 5.69 2.21 8.96
N ILE A 102 5.65 3.38 9.61
CA ILE A 102 6.71 3.79 10.55
C ILE A 102 6.78 2.92 11.82
N ASP A 103 5.60 2.49 12.30
CA ASP A 103 5.45 1.68 13.50
C ASP A 103 5.35 0.19 13.14
N ASP A 104 4.55 -0.16 12.12
CA ASP A 104 4.37 -1.51 11.61
C ASP A 104 4.42 -1.53 10.08
N LEU A 105 5.31 -2.33 9.49
CA LEU A 105 5.39 -2.51 8.04
C LEU A 105 4.13 -3.23 7.52
N LEU A 106 3.67 -2.84 6.32
CA LEU A 106 2.59 -3.47 5.53
C LEU A 106 1.18 -3.42 6.15
N LYS A 107 1.01 -3.84 7.42
CA LYS A 107 -0.29 -3.98 8.13
C LYS A 107 -1.19 -2.74 8.00
N ASN A 108 -0.60 -1.55 8.06
CA ASN A 108 -1.34 -0.30 8.05
C ASN A 108 -1.71 0.22 6.65
N ILE A 109 -1.46 -0.56 5.59
CA ILE A 109 -1.75 -0.19 4.20
C ILE A 109 -2.51 -1.33 3.51
N ASN A 110 -3.77 -1.06 3.22
CA ASN A 110 -4.62 -1.95 2.43
C ASN A 110 -4.66 -1.47 0.98
N ASP A 111 -3.91 -2.14 0.11
CA ASP A 111 -3.88 -1.97 -1.34
C ASP A 111 -4.23 -3.25 -2.10
N ILE A 112 -4.96 -4.16 -1.44
CA ILE A 112 -5.31 -5.49 -1.97
C ILE A 112 -6.28 -5.34 -3.12
N LYS A 113 -5.90 -5.82 -4.31
CA LYS A 113 -6.70 -5.58 -5.53
C LYS A 113 -8.12 -6.13 -5.43
N GLN A 114 -8.30 -7.28 -4.78
CA GLN A 114 -9.61 -7.91 -4.61
C GLN A 114 -10.54 -7.10 -3.68
N GLU A 115 -9.99 -6.38 -2.71
CA GLU A 115 -10.75 -5.50 -1.82
C GLU A 115 -10.98 -4.11 -2.40
N HIS A 116 -10.41 -3.82 -3.57
CA HIS A 116 -10.61 -2.60 -4.35
C HIS A 116 -11.16 -2.95 -5.74
N PRO A 117 -12.39 -3.49 -5.82
CA PRO A 117 -12.97 -4.03 -7.05
C PRO A 117 -13.19 -2.94 -8.09
N GLY A 118 -12.71 -3.18 -9.31
CA GLY A 118 -12.88 -2.31 -10.47
C GLY A 118 -11.59 -2.18 -11.29
N GLU A 119 -11.66 -1.44 -12.39
CA GLU A 119 -10.47 -1.05 -13.17
C GLU A 119 -9.77 0.17 -12.53
N ASN A 120 -9.74 0.24 -11.19
CA ASN A 120 -9.08 1.34 -10.50
C ASN A 120 -7.57 1.18 -10.64
N LEU A 121 -6.95 2.18 -11.27
CA LEU A 121 -5.49 2.21 -11.44
C LEU A 121 -4.79 2.51 -10.12
N ILE A 122 -5.42 3.35 -9.30
CA ILE A 122 -4.96 3.73 -7.98
C ILE A 122 -6.10 3.44 -7.02
N ASP A 123 -5.87 2.56 -6.06
CA ASP A 123 -6.76 2.38 -4.92
C ASP A 123 -5.97 1.84 -3.72
N PHE A 124 -5.95 2.59 -2.63
CA PHE A 124 -5.42 2.10 -1.36
C PHE A 124 -5.94 2.90 -0.17
N THR A 125 -6.06 2.23 0.98
CA THR A 125 -6.27 2.86 2.28
C THR A 125 -5.00 2.73 3.12
N ALA A 126 -4.57 3.80 3.78
CA ALA A 126 -3.48 3.79 4.75
C ALA A 126 -3.91 4.40 6.08
N ARG A 127 -3.44 3.86 7.21
CA ARG A 127 -3.79 4.32 8.56
C ARG A 127 -2.55 4.63 9.38
N TYR A 128 -2.60 5.71 10.15
CA TYR A 128 -1.58 6.03 11.15
C TYR A 128 -2.24 6.69 12.35
N LYS A 129 -2.25 6.01 13.50
CA LYS A 129 -2.95 6.49 14.71
C LYS A 129 -4.41 6.84 14.38
N HIS A 130 -4.82 8.07 14.68
CA HIS A 130 -6.15 8.61 14.40
C HIS A 130 -6.37 9.03 12.94
N LEU A 131 -5.35 8.93 12.08
CA LEU A 131 -5.41 9.37 10.68
C LEU A 131 -5.70 8.18 9.78
N THR A 132 -6.56 8.39 8.79
CA THR A 132 -6.76 7.44 7.69
C THR A 132 -6.82 8.20 6.39
N TRP A 133 -6.05 7.77 5.40
CA TRP A 133 -6.09 8.29 4.04
C TRP A 133 -6.55 7.19 3.11
N SER A 134 -7.31 7.56 2.09
CA SER A 134 -7.69 6.65 1.02
C SER A 134 -7.57 7.39 -0.30
N PHE A 135 -6.93 6.76 -1.29
CA PHE A 135 -6.71 7.33 -2.62
C PHE A 135 -7.48 6.49 -3.62
N SER A 136 -8.04 7.14 -4.64
CA SER A 136 -8.82 6.46 -5.67
C SER A 136 -8.68 7.17 -7.01
N CYS A 137 -8.44 6.40 -8.08
CA CYS A 137 -8.49 6.83 -9.47
C CYS A 137 -9.01 5.66 -10.30
N CYS A 138 -10.20 5.81 -10.89
CA CYS A 138 -10.66 4.86 -11.91
C CYS A 138 -10.12 5.25 -13.30
N LYS A 139 -10.27 4.36 -14.28
CA LYS A 139 -9.90 4.63 -15.67
C LYS A 139 -10.55 5.91 -16.22
N ALA A 140 -11.83 6.15 -15.92
CA ALA A 140 -12.52 7.37 -16.35
C ALA A 140 -11.97 8.64 -15.67
N ASP A 141 -11.53 8.56 -14.41
CA ASP A 141 -10.89 9.72 -13.76
C ASP A 141 -9.52 10.02 -14.39
N LEU A 142 -8.79 8.99 -14.84
CA LEU A 142 -7.52 9.12 -15.54
C LEU A 142 -7.67 9.69 -16.95
N GLU A 143 -8.74 9.33 -17.68
CA GLU A 143 -9.07 9.93 -18.97
C GLU A 143 -9.59 11.37 -18.80
N GLY A 144 -10.17 11.67 -17.63
CA GLY A 144 -10.95 12.87 -17.38
C GLY A 144 -12.38 12.71 -17.90
N HIS A 145 -13.28 13.61 -17.46
CA HIS A 145 -14.70 13.61 -17.84
C HIS A 145 -14.96 14.72 -18.87
N PRO A 146 -14.87 14.50 -20.20
CA PRO A 146 -14.82 15.58 -21.19
C PRO A 146 -16.07 16.47 -21.21
N ASN A 147 -17.22 15.89 -20.86
CA ASN A 147 -18.51 16.56 -20.81
C ASN A 147 -18.84 17.18 -19.44
N SER A 148 -17.93 17.09 -18.46
CA SER A 148 -18.12 17.65 -17.13
C SER A 148 -17.51 19.05 -17.02
N HIS A 149 -18.12 19.91 -16.19
CA HIS A 149 -17.52 21.20 -15.85
C HIS A 149 -16.34 21.05 -14.87
N GLU A 150 -16.38 20.01 -14.02
CA GLU A 150 -15.31 19.69 -13.07
C GLU A 150 -14.69 18.32 -13.40
N GLY A 151 -13.38 18.19 -13.26
CA GLY A 151 -12.69 16.91 -13.49
C GLY A 151 -12.64 16.49 -14.96
N ASN A 152 -12.69 17.43 -15.90
CA ASN A 152 -12.53 17.19 -17.34
C ASN A 152 -11.07 16.98 -17.79
N PHE A 153 -10.18 16.75 -16.83
CA PHE A 153 -8.77 16.47 -17.00
C PHE A 153 -8.40 15.23 -16.18
N PRO A 154 -7.29 14.54 -16.48
CA PRO A 154 -6.80 13.42 -15.67
C PRO A 154 -6.63 13.80 -14.19
N HIS A 155 -7.32 13.11 -13.29
CA HIS A 155 -7.29 13.43 -11.87
C HIS A 155 -7.43 12.20 -10.98
N TYR A 156 -7.11 12.37 -9.70
CA TYR A 156 -7.40 11.40 -8.66
C TYR A 156 -8.16 12.05 -7.50
N HIS A 157 -8.68 11.19 -6.62
CA HIS A 157 -9.39 11.60 -5.43
C HIS A 157 -8.69 11.11 -4.16
N ILE A 158 -8.89 11.85 -3.09
CA ILE A 158 -8.45 11.48 -1.75
C ILE A 158 -9.60 11.61 -0.75
N ARG A 159 -9.64 10.70 0.20
CA ARG A 159 -10.40 10.82 1.44
C ARG A 159 -9.41 10.86 2.61
N MET A 160 -9.65 11.74 3.57
CA MET A 160 -8.89 11.79 4.82
C MET A 160 -9.87 11.82 5.98
N ASN A 161 -9.72 10.90 6.93
CA ASN A 161 -10.48 10.85 8.17
C ASN A 161 -9.59 11.16 9.38
N LEU A 162 -10.18 11.78 10.41
CA LEU A 162 -9.62 12.01 11.73
C LEU A 162 -10.52 11.30 12.74
N ASP A 163 -10.00 10.34 13.50
CA ASP A 163 -10.78 9.53 14.46
C ASP A 163 -12.04 8.93 13.82
N GLY A 164 -11.88 8.37 12.61
CA GLY A 164 -12.97 7.81 11.82
C GLY A 164 -13.90 8.84 11.16
N LYS A 165 -13.83 10.13 11.52
CA LYS A 165 -14.70 11.19 10.99
C LYS A 165 -14.10 11.82 9.73
N PRO A 166 -14.90 12.09 8.67
CA PRO A 166 -14.38 12.72 7.46
C PRO A 166 -13.83 14.13 7.70
N PHE A 167 -12.63 14.38 7.20
CA PHE A 167 -12.01 15.72 7.11
C PHE A 167 -11.89 16.18 5.65
N ILE A 168 -11.48 15.28 4.76
CA ILE A 168 -11.55 15.42 3.29
C ILE A 168 -12.36 14.24 2.75
N THR A 169 -13.31 14.51 1.85
CA THR A 169 -14.10 13.49 1.13
C THR A 169 -13.67 13.43 -0.33
N TYR A 170 -13.93 12.30 -1.00
CA TYR A 170 -13.62 12.13 -2.42
C TYR A 170 -14.24 13.23 -3.31
N SER A 171 -15.42 13.73 -2.95
CA SER A 171 -16.08 14.82 -3.66
C SER A 171 -15.50 16.21 -3.46
N ASN A 172 -14.51 16.40 -2.55
CA ASN A 172 -14.00 17.73 -2.27
C ASN A 172 -13.05 18.25 -3.35
N PHE A 173 -12.30 17.37 -4.01
CA PHE A 173 -11.27 17.76 -4.98
C PHE A 173 -11.18 16.75 -6.12
N HIS A 174 -11.07 17.27 -7.35
CA HIS A 174 -10.54 16.56 -8.52
C HIS A 174 -9.07 16.97 -8.63
N ILE A 175 -8.16 16.16 -8.10
CA ILE A 175 -6.76 16.55 -7.96
C ILE A 175 -6.04 16.24 -9.27
N PRO A 176 -5.53 17.25 -10.01
CA PRO A 176 -4.87 17.00 -11.28
C PRO A 176 -3.58 16.19 -11.06
N PHE A 177 -3.32 15.24 -11.95
CA PHE A 177 -2.01 14.63 -12.04
C PHE A 177 -0.97 15.60 -12.61
N HIS A 178 0.25 15.55 -12.10
CA HIS A 178 1.38 16.24 -12.75
C HIS A 178 1.75 15.49 -14.02
N LYS A 179 2.46 16.18 -14.94
CA LYS A 179 3.03 15.53 -16.12
C LYS A 179 3.88 14.31 -15.76
N ASP A 180 4.67 14.44 -14.69
CA ASP A 180 5.45 13.35 -14.13
C ASP A 180 4.55 12.20 -13.65
N ASP A 181 3.43 12.45 -12.96
CA ASP A 181 2.56 11.35 -12.56
C ASP A 181 1.99 10.60 -13.77
N LEU A 182 1.52 11.33 -14.79
CA LEU A 182 0.99 10.73 -16.02
C LEU A 182 2.05 9.90 -16.75
N TYR A 183 3.30 10.38 -16.79
CA TYR A 183 4.41 9.65 -17.40
C TYR A 183 4.69 8.32 -16.68
N ASP A 184 4.69 8.31 -15.35
CA ASP A 184 4.91 7.06 -14.58
C ASP A 184 3.74 6.11 -14.72
N ILE A 185 2.51 6.65 -14.66
CA ILE A 185 1.28 5.88 -14.86
C ILE A 185 1.31 5.20 -16.23
N GLU A 186 1.67 5.92 -17.29
CA GLU A 186 1.75 5.35 -18.63
C GLU A 186 2.81 4.25 -18.71
N LEU A 187 3.99 4.45 -18.14
CA LEU A 187 5.04 3.42 -18.11
C LEU A 187 4.58 2.14 -17.40
N ILE A 188 4.04 2.25 -16.19
CA ILE A 188 3.68 1.06 -15.39
C ILE A 188 2.43 0.35 -15.91
N THR A 189 1.58 1.04 -16.66
CA THR A 189 0.36 0.44 -17.25
C THR A 189 0.63 -0.19 -18.61
N LYS A 190 1.41 0.46 -19.47
CA LYS A 190 1.72 -0.06 -20.82
C LYS A 190 2.88 -1.05 -20.84
N HIS A 191 3.83 -0.93 -19.91
CA HIS A 191 5.04 -1.78 -19.85
C HIS A 191 5.24 -2.46 -18.48
N PRO A 192 4.21 -3.14 -17.92
CA PRO A 192 4.26 -3.71 -16.57
C PRO A 192 5.30 -4.83 -16.38
N ASP A 193 5.70 -5.50 -17.46
CA ASP A 193 6.74 -6.53 -17.45
C ASP A 193 8.15 -5.95 -17.32
N LEU A 194 8.32 -4.67 -17.67
CA LEU A 194 9.60 -3.98 -17.70
C LEU A 194 9.78 -3.02 -16.52
N VAL A 195 8.72 -2.26 -16.20
CA VAL A 195 8.74 -1.23 -15.15
C VAL A 195 7.67 -1.53 -14.14
N LYS A 196 8.09 -1.71 -12.88
CA LYS A 196 7.20 -1.87 -11.74
C LYS A 196 7.44 -0.73 -10.76
N HIS A 197 6.38 -0.05 -10.36
CA HIS A 197 6.47 0.92 -9.28
C HIS A 197 6.41 0.20 -7.92
N GLY A 198 7.45 0.38 -7.11
CA GLY A 198 7.49 -0.11 -5.74
C GLY A 198 7.50 1.04 -4.74
N PHE A 199 6.85 0.84 -3.59
CA PHE A 199 6.88 1.80 -2.47
C PHE A 199 7.95 1.47 -1.43
N SER A 200 8.81 0.46 -1.67
CA SER A 200 9.82 -0.02 -0.73
C SER A 200 9.22 -0.25 0.67
N ARG A 201 9.70 0.46 1.69
CA ARG A 201 9.18 0.40 3.07
C ARG A 201 7.74 0.90 3.25
N GLY A 202 7.14 1.48 2.21
CA GLY A 202 5.72 1.82 2.12
C GLY A 202 4.87 0.84 1.30
N ALA A 203 5.39 -0.37 1.02
CA ALA A 203 4.58 -1.42 0.42
C ALA A 203 3.35 -1.74 1.31
N GLY A 204 2.25 -2.15 0.67
CA GLY A 204 1.05 -2.61 1.37
C GLY A 204 0.85 -4.11 1.26
N MET A 205 -0.29 -4.58 1.75
CA MET A 205 -0.64 -5.99 1.85
C MET A 205 -0.61 -6.74 0.51
N GLU A 206 -0.88 -6.07 -0.62
CA GLU A 206 -0.83 -6.71 -1.95
C GLU A 206 0.57 -7.26 -2.27
N SER A 207 1.63 -6.67 -1.71
CA SER A 207 3.01 -7.15 -1.92
C SER A 207 3.28 -8.53 -1.33
N LEU A 208 2.45 -8.99 -0.38
CA LEU A 208 2.52 -10.34 0.18
C LEU A 208 1.36 -11.22 -0.31
N LEU A 209 0.15 -10.68 -0.34
CA LEU A 209 -1.05 -11.47 -0.66
C LEU A 209 -1.26 -11.69 -2.17
N GLY A 210 -0.58 -10.92 -3.02
CA GLY A 210 -0.72 -10.99 -4.48
C GLY A 210 0.19 -12.00 -5.17
N THR A 211 1.04 -12.74 -4.44
CA THR A 211 2.05 -13.66 -4.99
C THR A 211 2.22 -14.89 -4.12
N ASP A 212 2.48 -16.05 -4.72
CA ASP A 212 2.69 -17.30 -4.00
C ASP A 212 3.89 -17.23 -3.03
N GLU A 213 5.00 -16.59 -3.44
CA GLU A 213 6.17 -16.41 -2.57
C GLU A 213 5.86 -15.54 -1.34
N GLY A 214 5.01 -14.53 -1.51
CA GLY A 214 4.54 -13.68 -0.42
C GLY A 214 3.63 -14.41 0.56
N LEU A 215 2.73 -15.27 0.05
CA LEU A 215 1.88 -16.14 0.88
C LEU A 215 2.71 -17.13 1.69
N GLU A 216 3.71 -17.75 1.06
CA GLU A 216 4.64 -18.65 1.75
C GLU A 216 5.47 -17.92 2.80
N ALA A 217 5.96 -16.70 2.51
CA ALA A 217 6.65 -15.88 3.49
C ALA A 217 5.77 -15.58 4.72
N VAL A 218 4.46 -15.38 4.53
CA VAL A 218 3.51 -15.21 5.66
C VAL A 218 3.42 -16.49 6.48
N ILE A 219 3.36 -17.67 5.86
CA ILE A 219 3.30 -18.95 6.59
C ILE A 219 4.58 -19.20 7.39
N GLU A 220 5.75 -18.96 6.79
CA GLU A 220 7.04 -19.33 7.40
C GLU A 220 7.56 -18.30 8.41
N HIS A 221 7.14 -17.03 8.33
CA HIS A 221 7.72 -15.95 9.12
C HIS A 221 6.72 -15.19 10.01
N SER A 222 5.43 -15.49 9.93
CA SER A 222 4.46 -14.88 10.85
C SER A 222 4.51 -15.52 12.23
N ILE A 223 4.30 -14.68 13.25
CA ILE A 223 4.25 -15.08 14.65
C ILE A 223 2.78 -15.01 15.12
N PRO A 224 2.26 -16.05 15.79
CA PRO A 224 0.93 -16.00 16.39
C PRO A 224 0.80 -14.86 17.41
N THR A 225 -0.34 -14.19 17.43
CA THR A 225 -0.67 -13.15 18.42
C THR A 225 -1.91 -13.53 19.21
N ASP A 226 -1.90 -13.22 20.51
CA ASP A 226 -3.11 -13.34 21.35
C ASP A 226 -4.03 -12.10 21.20
N ASN A 227 -3.55 -11.03 20.55
CA ASN A 227 -4.37 -9.84 20.23
C ASN A 227 -4.90 -9.90 18.80
N TYR A 228 -6.08 -10.51 18.64
CA TYR A 228 -6.75 -10.67 17.36
C TYR A 228 -7.03 -9.35 16.63
N GLU A 229 -7.45 -8.31 17.35
CA GLU A 229 -7.83 -7.01 16.78
C GLU A 229 -6.66 -6.26 16.14
N GLU A 230 -5.42 -6.61 16.50
CA GLU A 230 -4.20 -6.00 15.95
C GLU A 230 -3.47 -6.90 14.94
N ALA A 231 -4.00 -8.10 14.68
CA ALA A 231 -3.36 -9.07 13.79
C ALA A 231 -3.31 -8.55 12.34
N ALA A 232 -2.15 -8.69 11.70
CA ALA A 232 -1.95 -8.31 10.30
C ALA A 232 -2.59 -9.31 9.31
N PHE A 233 -2.57 -10.59 9.67
CA PHE A 233 -3.06 -11.68 8.83
C PHE A 233 -4.01 -12.56 9.64
N ASN A 234 -4.99 -13.10 8.94
CA ASN A 234 -5.74 -14.27 9.38
C ASN A 234 -5.25 -15.47 8.54
N VAL A 235 -4.82 -16.54 9.22
CA VAL A 235 -4.33 -17.76 8.59
C VAL A 235 -5.26 -18.89 8.98
N GLN A 236 -6.02 -19.39 8.02
CA GLN A 236 -6.87 -20.57 8.18
C GLN A 236 -6.15 -21.77 7.58
N THR A 237 -5.98 -22.84 8.36
CA THR A 237 -5.35 -24.08 7.89
C THR A 237 -6.34 -25.23 7.97
N ILE A 238 -6.47 -25.96 6.86
CA ILE A 238 -7.18 -27.24 6.77
C ILE A 238 -6.12 -28.32 6.60
N VAL A 239 -6.19 -29.35 7.44
CA VAL A 239 -5.33 -30.52 7.35
C VAL A 239 -6.18 -31.77 7.18
N MET A 240 -5.82 -32.60 6.21
CA MET A 240 -6.49 -33.86 5.90
C MET A 240 -5.48 -35.01 5.96
N ALA A 241 -5.85 -36.07 6.66
CA ALA A 241 -5.05 -37.29 6.72
C ALA A 241 -4.95 -37.94 5.33
N PRO A 242 -3.87 -38.68 5.06
CA PRO A 242 -3.82 -39.60 3.92
C PRO A 242 -4.99 -40.61 3.94
N GLU A 243 -5.30 -41.18 2.78
CA GLU A 243 -6.34 -42.20 2.68
C GLU A 243 -6.03 -43.39 3.61
N GLY A 244 -7.00 -43.77 4.44
CA GLY A 244 -6.86 -44.86 5.41
C GLY A 244 -6.18 -44.46 6.72
N GLU A 245 -5.72 -43.22 6.87
CA GLU A 245 -5.08 -42.71 8.08
C GLU A 245 -6.00 -41.76 8.87
N THR A 246 -5.61 -41.48 10.13
CA THR A 246 -6.31 -40.50 10.98
C THR A 246 -5.30 -39.58 11.66
N ILE A 247 -5.70 -38.34 11.90
CA ILE A 247 -4.89 -37.38 12.67
C ILE A 247 -5.45 -37.34 14.09
N SER A 248 -4.60 -37.64 15.08
CA SER A 248 -5.03 -37.63 16.47
C SER A 248 -5.25 -36.20 16.98
N GLY A 249 -6.27 -35.98 17.81
CA GLY A 249 -6.48 -34.70 18.47
C GLY A 249 -5.33 -34.28 19.40
N ALA A 250 -4.61 -35.26 19.97
CA ALA A 250 -3.42 -35.02 20.78
C ALA A 250 -2.29 -34.39 19.97
N LEU A 251 -2.08 -34.85 18.74
CA LEU A 251 -1.09 -34.25 17.83
C LEU A 251 -1.47 -32.81 17.47
N ILE A 252 -2.76 -32.52 17.24
CA ILE A 252 -3.21 -31.14 16.97
C ILE A 252 -2.95 -30.22 18.17
N ALA A 253 -3.19 -30.69 19.39
CA ALA A 253 -2.88 -29.94 20.61
C ALA A 253 -1.36 -29.68 20.75
N GLU A 254 -0.52 -30.67 20.42
CA GLU A 254 0.94 -30.52 20.41
C GLU A 254 1.39 -29.47 19.38
N VAL A 255 0.85 -29.53 18.17
CA VAL A 255 1.11 -28.54 17.10
C VAL A 255 0.78 -27.12 17.57
N GLN A 256 -0.37 -26.91 18.23
CA GLN A 256 -0.76 -25.59 18.74
C GLN A 256 0.20 -25.10 19.83
N ALA A 257 0.59 -25.97 20.75
CA ALA A 257 1.53 -25.63 21.81
C ALA A 257 2.92 -25.30 21.24
N GLU A 258 3.40 -26.09 20.30
CA GLU A 258 4.70 -25.88 19.64
C GLU A 258 4.71 -24.59 18.81
N ALA A 259 3.66 -24.33 18.02
CA ALA A 259 3.52 -23.08 17.27
C ALA A 259 3.62 -21.85 18.18
N LYS A 260 2.92 -21.87 19.33
CA LYS A 260 2.99 -20.79 20.32
C LYS A 260 4.37 -20.68 20.98
N ALA A 261 5.01 -21.80 21.31
CA ALA A 261 6.30 -21.82 21.98
C ALA A 261 7.46 -21.39 21.06
N THR A 262 7.39 -21.74 19.77
CA THR A 262 8.44 -21.48 18.77
C THR A 262 8.23 -20.21 17.96
N GLY A 263 7.04 -19.59 18.08
CA GLY A 263 6.68 -18.42 17.28
C GLY A 263 6.48 -18.73 15.79
N LYS A 264 6.17 -19.99 15.47
CA LYS A 264 5.82 -20.42 14.11
C LYS A 264 4.30 -20.42 13.91
N THR A 265 3.87 -20.39 12.65
CA THR A 265 2.45 -20.62 12.33
C THR A 265 2.08 -22.08 12.51
N ILE A 266 0.80 -22.34 12.79
CA ILE A 266 0.26 -23.71 12.85
C ILE A 266 0.51 -24.46 11.53
N ALA A 267 0.38 -23.78 10.39
CA ALA A 267 0.63 -24.34 9.07
C ALA A 267 2.08 -24.83 8.90
N SER A 268 3.06 -24.01 9.28
CA SER A 268 4.48 -24.38 9.21
C SER A 268 4.79 -25.60 10.09
N VAL A 269 4.30 -25.62 11.35
CA VAL A 269 4.48 -26.77 12.26
C VAL A 269 3.79 -28.05 11.74
N LEU A 270 2.61 -27.93 11.13
CA LEU A 270 1.91 -29.07 10.53
C LEU A 270 2.69 -29.66 9.36
N ARG A 271 3.29 -28.83 8.50
CA ARG A 271 4.11 -29.28 7.36
C ARG A 271 5.33 -30.07 7.84
N ASP A 272 5.96 -29.63 8.93
CA ASP A 272 7.09 -30.31 9.54
C ASP A 272 6.70 -31.68 10.14
N LYS A 273 5.58 -31.75 10.89
CA LYS A 273 5.16 -32.97 11.60
C LYS A 273 4.37 -33.97 10.76
N LEU A 274 3.65 -33.51 9.74
CA LEU A 274 2.76 -34.33 8.91
C LEU A 274 3.11 -34.15 7.41
N PRO A 275 4.32 -34.55 6.97
CA PRO A 275 4.78 -34.30 5.61
C PRO A 275 3.94 -35.00 4.53
N ASN A 276 3.21 -36.05 4.90
CA ASN A 276 2.36 -36.82 3.98
C ASN A 276 0.89 -36.35 4.00
N ALA A 277 0.50 -35.47 4.93
CA ALA A 277 -0.87 -34.97 5.00
C ALA A 277 -1.13 -33.92 3.92
N ASN A 278 -2.38 -33.83 3.47
CA ASN A 278 -2.79 -32.73 2.59
C ASN A 278 -3.09 -31.50 3.46
N ILE A 279 -2.24 -30.48 3.38
CA ILE A 279 -2.33 -29.26 4.17
C ILE A 279 -2.61 -28.08 3.23
N ILE A 280 -3.74 -27.41 3.44
CA ILE A 280 -4.15 -26.23 2.66
C ILE A 280 -4.25 -25.06 3.63
N SER A 281 -3.62 -23.93 3.29
CA SER A 281 -3.73 -22.70 4.06
C SER A 281 -4.32 -21.57 3.22
N THR A 282 -5.29 -20.88 3.78
CA THR A 282 -5.87 -19.65 3.24
C THR A 282 -5.42 -18.48 4.09
N ILE A 283 -4.82 -17.48 3.44
CA ILE A 283 -4.31 -16.27 4.09
C ILE A 283 -5.17 -15.10 3.65
N SER A 284 -5.64 -14.33 4.62
CA SER A 284 -6.42 -13.10 4.38
C SER A 284 -5.96 -11.98 5.32
N PRO A 285 -6.36 -10.73 5.05
CA PRO A 285 -6.07 -9.61 5.94
C PRO A 285 -6.68 -9.84 7.32
N GLY A 286 -5.90 -9.59 8.37
CA GLY A 286 -6.40 -9.59 9.74
C GLY A 286 -7.16 -8.31 10.09
N PRO A 287 -7.87 -8.28 11.23
CA PRO A 287 -8.61 -7.09 11.70
C PRO A 287 -7.74 -5.85 11.89
N GLY A 288 -6.44 -6.05 12.10
CA GLY A 288 -5.45 -4.99 12.22
C GLY A 288 -5.19 -4.26 10.91
N VAL A 289 -5.69 -4.73 9.76
CA VAL A 289 -5.56 -4.04 8.46
C VAL A 289 -6.69 -3.02 8.29
N PRO A 290 -6.43 -1.78 7.83
CA PRO A 290 -7.52 -0.82 7.63
C PRO A 290 -8.47 -1.28 6.52
N GLU A 291 -9.78 -1.16 6.75
CA GLU A 291 -10.78 -1.43 5.71
C GLU A 291 -10.53 -0.58 4.45
N ALA A 292 -10.72 -1.20 3.27
CA ALA A 292 -10.78 -0.49 2.01
C ALA A 292 -11.91 0.57 2.04
N LYS A 293 -11.56 1.86 1.89
CA LYS A 293 -12.54 2.96 1.86
C LYS A 293 -12.86 3.32 0.42
N GLN A 294 -13.48 2.38 -0.29
CA GLN A 294 -13.83 2.50 -1.71
C GLN A 294 -14.66 3.76 -2.00
N ARG A 295 -14.42 4.35 -3.18
CA ARG A 295 -15.31 5.37 -3.75
C ARG A 295 -16.48 4.67 -4.45
N THR A 296 -17.66 4.70 -3.83
CA THR A 296 -18.87 4.21 -4.48
C THR A 296 -19.31 5.17 -5.58
N GLY A 297 -19.38 4.69 -6.84
CA GLY A 297 -19.96 5.45 -7.95
C GLY A 297 -21.42 5.86 -7.67
N GLY A 298 -21.78 7.08 -8.04
CA GLY A 298 -23.14 7.63 -7.83
C GLY A 298 -24.20 6.90 -8.67
N ARG A 299 -25.33 6.57 -8.01
CA ARG A 299 -26.57 5.94 -8.53
C ARG A 299 -26.37 4.66 -9.35
N LYS A 300 -26.60 3.51 -8.71
CA LYS A 300 -27.21 2.36 -9.40
C LYS A 300 -28.42 2.90 -10.17
N LYS A 301 -28.41 2.82 -11.52
CA LYS A 301 -29.64 2.94 -12.30
C LYS A 301 -30.59 1.91 -11.68
N LYS A 302 -31.67 2.38 -11.05
CA LYS A 302 -32.78 1.51 -10.74
C LYS A 302 -33.30 1.04 -12.09
N ASN A 303 -33.04 -0.22 -12.42
CA ASN A 303 -33.72 -0.87 -13.53
C ASN A 303 -35.22 -0.73 -13.26
N ARG A 304 -35.90 -0.01 -14.14
CA ARG A 304 -37.35 0.00 -14.27
C ARG A 304 -37.73 -1.11 -15.23
#